data_AF-A0A258Z935-F1
#
_entry.id   AF-A0A258Z935-F1
#
_cell.length_a   1.000
_cell.length_b   1.000
_cell.length_c   1.000
_cell.angle_alpha   90.00
_cell.angle_beta   90.00
_cell.angle_gamma   90.00
#
_symmetry.space_group_name_H-M   'P 1'
#
loop_
_entity.id
_entity.type
_entity.pdbx_description
1 polymer ?
#
loop_
_entity_poly.entity_id
_entity_poly.type
_entity_poly.pdbx_seq_one_letter_code
_entity_poly.pdbx_strand_id
1 'polypeptide(L)' 'VEVVAGINLPMLVKLAKVRGEMPLSEAVDVAQEAGRKYINIASRVLAGK' A
#
# COMPACT_ATOMS: atom_id res chain seq x y z
N VAL A 1 -1.27 -10.06 16.38
CA VAL A 1 -2.37 -9.98 15.38
C VAL A 1 -2.49 -8.52 14.99
N GLU A 2 -2.57 -8.24 13.69
CA GLU A 2 -2.66 -6.89 13.12
C GLU A 2 -4.04 -6.73 12.46
N VAL A 3 -4.65 -5.55 12.58
CA VAL A 3 -5.96 -5.25 11.98
C VAL A 3 -5.86 -3.95 11.19
N VAL A 4 -6.13 -4.03 9.89
CA VAL A 4 -6.06 -2.89 8.98
C VAL A 4 -7.44 -2.65 8.38
N ALA A 5 -8.02 -1.49 8.66
CA ALA A 5 -9.28 -1.06 8.05
C ALA A 5 -9.05 -0.34 6.72
N GLY A 6 -10.05 -0.36 5.82
CA GLY A 6 -9.99 0.39 4.57
C GLY A 6 -8.94 -0.10 3.58
N ILE A 7 -8.64 -1.40 3.59
CA ILE A 7 -7.65 -1.99 2.68
C ILE A 7 -8.04 -1.77 1.22
N ASN A 8 -7.07 -1.39 0.40
CA ASN A 8 -7.25 -1.18 -1.04
C ASN A 8 -6.38 -2.13 -1.87
N LEU A 9 -6.61 -2.15 -3.19
CA LEU A 9 -5.90 -3.04 -4.09
C LEU A 9 -4.36 -2.87 -4.05
N PRO A 10 -3.78 -1.64 -4.08
CA PRO A 10 -2.33 -1.46 -3.90
C PRO A 10 -1.77 -2.09 -2.62
N MET A 11 -2.47 -1.96 -1.49
CA MET A 11 -2.07 -2.60 -0.23
C MET A 11 -2.07 -4.12 -0.36
N LEU A 12 -3.12 -4.71 -0.94
CA LEU A 12 -3.22 -6.17 -1.15
C LEU A 12 -2.08 -6.70 -2.02
N VAL A 13 -1.78 -6.03 -3.13
CA VAL A 13 -0.69 -6.40 -4.04
C VAL A 13 0.66 -6.28 -3.34
N LYS A 14 0.88 -5.22 -2.55
CA LYS A 14 2.14 -5.03 -1.83
C LYS A 14 2.30 -6.06 -0.71
N LEU A 15 1.26 -6.32 0.09
CA LEU A 15 1.27 -7.36 1.13
C LEU A 15 1.59 -8.74 0.54
N ALA A 16 0.93 -9.12 -0.55
CA ALA A 16 1.16 -10.42 -1.20
C ALA A 16 2.62 -10.61 -1.64
N LYS A 17 3.29 -9.52 -2.05
CA LYS A 17 4.71 -9.56 -2.44
C LYS A 17 5.65 -9.69 -1.23
N VAL A 18 5.39 -9.00 -0.13
CA VAL A 18 6.36 -8.88 0.99
C VAL A 18 6.07 -9.79 2.20
N ARG A 19 4.92 -10.45 2.26
CA ARG A 19 4.43 -11.15 3.46
C ARG A 19 5.40 -12.20 4.03
N GLY A 20 6.19 -12.84 3.17
CA GLY A 20 7.18 -13.87 3.55
C GLY A 20 8.62 -13.35 3.70
N GLU A 21 8.85 -12.06 3.47
CA GLU A 21 10.19 -11.47 3.42
C GLU A 21 10.57 -10.72 4.71
N MET A 22 9.58 -10.33 5.52
CA MET A 22 9.78 -9.48 6.70
C MET A 22 8.73 -9.76 7.81
N PRO A 23 8.95 -9.27 9.05
CA PRO A 23 7.96 -9.31 10.11
C PRO A 23 6.61 -8.70 9.71
N LEU A 24 5.53 -9.18 10.31
CA LEU A 24 4.17 -8.75 9.95
C LEU A 24 3.97 -7.24 10.11
N SER A 25 4.53 -6.63 11.16
CA SER A 25 4.45 -5.17 11.40
C SER A 25 5.09 -4.38 10.25
N GLU A 26 6.30 -4.75 9.85
CA GLU A 26 7.01 -4.12 8.72
C GLU A 26 6.26 -4.32 7.40
N ALA A 27 5.71 -5.52 7.17
CA ALA A 27 4.92 -5.82 5.98
C ALA A 27 3.65 -4.97 5.88
N VAL A 28 2.98 -4.72 7.02
CA VAL A 28 1.80 -3.85 7.09
C VAL A 28 2.18 -2.39 6.82
N ASP A 29 3.30 -1.91 7.39
CA ASP A 29 3.79 -0.54 7.19
C ASP A 29 4.07 -0.25 5.70
N VAL A 30 4.86 -1.09 5.03
CA VAL A 30 5.19 -0.89 3.60
C VAL A 30 3.97 -1.05 2.70
N ALA A 31 3.00 -1.88 3.09
CA ALA A 31 1.74 -1.99 2.37
C ALA A 31 0.88 -0.74 2.50
N GLN A 32 0.78 -0.18 3.71
CA GLN A 32 0.04 1.06 3.97
C GLN A 32 0.65 2.24 3.21
N GLU A 33 1.98 2.32 3.13
CA GLU A 33 2.69 3.30 2.29
C GLU A 33 2.32 3.17 0.82
N ALA A 34 2.29 1.94 0.28
CA ALA A 34 1.81 1.71 -1.08
C ALA A 34 0.34 2.17 -1.22
N GLY A 35 -0.53 1.81 -0.27
CA GLY A 35 -1.91 2.26 -0.23
C GLY A 35 -2.04 3.78 -0.39
N ARG A 36 -1.26 4.56 0.37
CA ARG A 36 -1.23 6.03 0.27
C ARG A 36 -0.64 6.52 -1.05
N LYS A 37 0.49 5.98 -1.48
CA LYS A 37 1.21 6.40 -2.70
C LYS A 37 0.39 6.22 -3.97
N TYR A 38 -0.50 5.22 -4.02
CA TYR A 38 -1.31 4.93 -5.19
C TYR A 38 -2.71 5.56 -5.15
N ILE A 39 -3.07 6.26 -4.07
CA ILE A 39 -4.25 7.14 -4.06
C ILE A 39 -3.86 8.45 -4.73
N ASN A 40 -4.02 8.49 -6.05
CA ASN A 40 -3.82 9.70 -6.83
C ASN A 40 -4.91 9.82 -7.88
N ILE A 41 -5.26 11.06 -8.21
CA ILE A 41 -6.09 11.33 -9.37
C ILE A 41 -5.15 11.43 -10.58
N ALA A 42 -5.25 10.48 -11.51
CA ALA A 42 -4.35 10.39 -12.66
C ALA A 42 -4.27 11.71 -13.45
N SER A 43 -5.39 12.41 -13.62
CA SER A 43 -5.41 13.72 -14.30
C SER A 43 -4.57 14.79 -13.59
N ARG A 44 -4.40 14.73 -12.26
CA ARG A 44 -3.55 15.65 -11.50
C ARG A 44 -2.06 15.31 -11.62
N VAL A 45 -1.71 14.04 -11.77
CA VAL A 45 -0.34 13.57 -11.96
C VAL A 45 0.15 13.84 -13.38
N LEU A 46 -0.71 13.61 -14.38
CA LEU A 46 -0.38 13.79 -15.79
C LEU A 46 -0.37 15.26 -16.23
N ALA A 47 -1.09 16.15 -15.51
CA ALA A 47 -1.14 17.58 -15.80
C ALA A 47 0.09 18.38 -15.31
N GLY A 48 1.16 17.72 -14.85
CA GLY A 48 2.45 18.37 -14.59
C GLY A 48 2.46 19.31 -13.39
N LYS A 49 2.08 18.82 -12.22
CA LYS A 49 2.78 19.23 -10.99
C LYS A 49 3.93 18.26 -10.74
#